data_AF-A0A4Q3UFP2-F1
#
_entry.id   AF-A0A4Q3UFP2-F1
#
_cell.length_a   1.000
_cell.length_b   1.000
_cell.length_c   1.000
_cell.angle_alpha   90.00
_cell.angle_beta   90.00
_cell.angle_gamma   90.00
#
_symmetry.space_group_name_H-M   'P 1'
#
loop_
_entity.id
_entity.type
_entity.pdbx_description
1 polymer ?
#
loop_
_entity_poly.entity_id
_entity_poly.type
_entity_poly.pdbx_seq_one_letter_code
_entity_poly.pdbx_strand_id
1 'polypeptide(L)'
;MKSLLDQSGLRLQFSGHETFPPKYGWFKKSFDAVRDSERRGQSDNKSIFLSSDAISRFGVGRNMVPAMRHWAMACGILRPIGDTRNPDYQTTEVGRLIFEDASRDPYL
;
A
#
# COMPACT_ATOMS: atom_id res chain seq x y z
N MET A 1 -3.55 33.30 -2.37
CA MET A 1 -3.93 31.87 -2.35
C MET A 1 -2.66 31.08 -2.62
N LYS A 2 -2.18 30.23 -1.68
CA LYS A 2 -0.96 29.43 -1.92
C LYS A 2 -1.29 28.32 -2.92
N SER A 3 -0.43 28.09 -3.92
CA SER A 3 -0.62 26.99 -4.87
C SER A 3 -0.48 25.65 -4.14
N LEU A 4 -1.13 24.60 -4.66
CA LEU A 4 -0.86 23.21 -4.25
C LEU A 4 0.61 22.83 -4.49
N LEU A 5 1.25 23.46 -5.48
CA LEU A 5 2.68 23.29 -5.77
C LEU A 5 3.58 23.93 -4.71
N ASP A 6 3.07 24.88 -3.93
CA ASP A 6 3.82 25.61 -2.90
C ASP A 6 3.71 24.96 -1.52
N GLN A 7 2.95 23.88 -1.38
CA GLN A 7 2.78 23.16 -0.12
C GLN A 7 3.92 22.17 0.09
N SER A 8 4.80 22.49 1.05
CA SER A 8 5.83 21.58 1.51
C SER A 8 5.21 20.33 2.16
N GLY A 9 5.68 19.15 1.75
CA GLY A 9 5.22 17.85 2.25
C GLY A 9 4.10 17.20 1.43
N LEU A 10 3.54 17.89 0.42
CA LEU A 10 2.57 17.28 -0.48
C LEU A 10 3.28 16.53 -1.62
N ARG A 11 3.14 15.20 -1.68
CA ARG A 11 3.64 14.40 -2.81
C ARG A 11 2.55 14.30 -3.87
N LEU A 12 2.67 15.07 -4.93
CA LEU A 12 1.82 14.93 -6.10
C LEU A 12 2.24 13.68 -6.89
N GLN A 13 1.31 12.74 -7.05
CA GLN A 13 1.53 11.54 -7.85
C GLN A 13 0.45 11.46 -8.92
N PHE A 14 0.90 11.56 -10.17
CA PHE A 14 0.07 11.38 -11.36
C PHE A 14 0.51 10.09 -12.03
N SER A 15 -0.45 9.27 -12.45
CA SER A 15 -0.19 7.90 -12.91
C SER A 15 0.38 6.98 -11.81
N GLY A 16 0.27 5.67 -12.02
CA GLY A 16 0.66 4.64 -11.05
C GLY A 16 -0.45 3.65 -10.69
N HIS A 17 -1.72 4.01 -10.93
CA HIS A 17 -2.84 3.07 -10.89
C HIS A 17 -3.02 2.31 -12.22
N GLU A 18 -2.21 2.61 -13.25
CA GLU A 18 -2.26 1.95 -14.57
C GLU A 18 -3.69 1.83 -15.15
N THR A 19 -4.51 2.87 -14.99
CA THR A 19 -5.95 2.92 -15.36
C THR A 19 -6.87 1.94 -14.63
N PHE A 20 -6.35 1.09 -13.72
CA PHE A 20 -7.18 0.21 -12.91
C PHE A 20 -7.88 1.00 -11.79
N PRO A 21 -9.21 0.82 -11.61
CA PRO A 21 -9.89 1.30 -10.41
C PRO A 21 -9.48 0.47 -9.18
N PRO A 22 -9.69 0.98 -7.96
CA PRO A 22 -9.47 0.20 -6.74
C PRO A 22 -10.39 -1.03 -6.74
N LYS A 23 -9.87 -2.17 -6.31
CA LYS A 23 -10.64 -3.40 -6.17
C LYS A 23 -10.69 -3.78 -4.70
N TYR A 24 -11.87 -4.19 -4.25
CA TYR A 24 -12.14 -4.59 -2.87
C TYR A 24 -11.01 -5.41 -2.20
N GLY A 25 -10.65 -6.55 -2.79
CA GLY A 25 -9.66 -7.46 -2.20
C GLY A 25 -8.21 -6.94 -2.22
N TRP A 26 -7.93 -5.81 -2.87
CA TRP A 26 -6.58 -5.26 -2.95
C TRP A 26 -6.12 -4.66 -1.63
N PHE A 27 -7.03 -4.01 -0.90
CA PHE A 27 -6.72 -3.35 0.36
C PHE A 27 -6.36 -4.37 1.44
N LYS A 28 -7.22 -5.37 1.67
CA LYS A 28 -6.98 -6.43 2.64
C LYS A 28 -5.69 -7.20 2.34
N LYS A 29 -5.48 -7.63 1.09
CA LYS A 29 -4.25 -8.34 0.69
C LYS A 29 -2.98 -7.50 0.90
N SER A 30 -3.03 -6.21 0.56
CA SER A 30 -1.89 -5.30 0.75
C SER A 30 -1.61 -5.07 2.24
N PHE A 31 -2.66 -4.87 3.03
CA PHE A 31 -2.57 -4.73 4.48
C PHE A 31 -1.96 -5.98 5.11
N ASP A 32 -2.51 -7.17 4.82
CA ASP A 32 -2.05 -8.43 5.40
C ASP A 32 -0.58 -8.72 5.06
N ALA A 33 -0.17 -8.51 3.81
CA ALA A 33 1.21 -8.75 3.40
C ALA A 33 2.21 -7.86 4.17
N VAL A 34 1.87 -6.58 4.39
CA VAL A 34 2.72 -5.66 5.17
C VAL A 34 2.62 -5.95 6.66
N ARG A 35 1.43 -6.27 7.17
CA ARG A 35 1.21 -6.58 8.59
C ARG A 35 1.96 -7.83 9.02
N ASP A 36 1.96 -8.87 8.20
CA ASP A 36 2.74 -10.08 8.43
C ASP A 36 4.25 -9.80 8.47
N SER A 37 4.73 -8.93 7.59
CA SER A 37 6.12 -8.48 7.59
C SER A 37 6.47 -7.71 8.87
N GLU A 38 5.59 -6.82 9.35
CA GLU A 38 5.77 -6.11 10.62
C GLU A 38 5.81 -7.07 11.81
N ARG A 39 4.86 -8.02 11.86
CA ARG A 39 4.78 -9.03 12.93
C ARG A 39 6.05 -9.89 13.00
N ARG A 40 6.70 -10.15 11.86
CA ARG A 40 7.98 -10.90 11.77
C ARG A 40 9.22 -10.03 12.02
N GLY A 41 9.08 -8.72 12.23
CA GLY A 41 10.20 -7.81 12.41
C GLY A 41 11.11 -7.68 11.19
N GLN A 42 10.57 -7.90 9.99
CA GLN A 42 11.36 -7.91 8.76
C GLN A 42 11.73 -6.48 8.35
N SER A 43 13.03 -6.18 8.24
CA SER A 43 13.58 -4.83 8.04
C SER A 43 13.78 -4.40 6.59
N ASP A 44 13.20 -5.12 5.62
CA ASP A 44 13.28 -4.80 4.18
C ASP A 44 12.05 -5.36 3.43
N ASN A 45 10.91 -4.73 3.65
CA ASN A 45 9.63 -5.18 3.11
C ASN A 45 9.24 -4.48 1.80
N LYS A 46 10.10 -3.60 1.27
CA LYS A 46 9.92 -3.01 -0.06
C LYS A 46 9.73 -4.04 -1.17
N SER A 47 10.29 -5.25 -0.98
CA SER A 47 10.17 -6.38 -1.91
C SER A 47 8.73 -6.89 -2.10
N ILE A 48 7.82 -6.67 -1.14
CA ILE A 48 6.42 -7.16 -1.19
C ILE A 48 5.72 -6.84 -2.51
N PHE A 49 5.97 -5.65 -3.07
CA PHE A 49 5.36 -5.19 -4.33
C PHE A 49 6.33 -5.16 -5.52
N LEU A 50 7.60 -5.50 -5.31
CA LEU A 50 8.66 -5.38 -6.33
C LEU A 50 9.20 -6.74 -6.80
N SER A 51 9.07 -7.77 -5.96
CA SER A 51 9.61 -9.09 -6.26
C SER A 51 8.79 -9.81 -7.33
N SER A 52 9.42 -10.79 -7.98
CA SER A 52 8.75 -11.65 -8.95
C SER A 52 7.65 -12.51 -8.32
N ASP A 53 7.73 -12.82 -7.02
CA ASP A 53 6.69 -13.54 -6.28
C ASP A 53 5.47 -12.68 -5.93
N ALA A 54 5.50 -11.36 -6.15
CA ALA A 54 4.35 -10.51 -5.85
C ALA A 54 3.09 -10.93 -6.64
N ILE A 55 3.26 -11.42 -7.88
CA ILE A 55 2.17 -11.92 -8.72
C ILE A 55 1.48 -13.13 -8.07
N SER A 56 2.26 -14.13 -7.63
CA SER A 56 1.72 -15.33 -6.99
C SER A 56 1.20 -15.03 -5.59
N ARG A 57 1.91 -14.21 -4.80
CA ARG A 57 1.50 -13.76 -3.47
C ARG A 57 0.13 -13.08 -3.50
N PHE A 58 -0.08 -12.15 -4.42
CA PHE A 58 -1.31 -11.38 -4.48
C PHE A 58 -2.38 -12.00 -5.38
N GLY A 59 -2.03 -12.98 -6.20
CA GLY A 59 -2.94 -13.59 -7.18
C GLY A 59 -3.48 -12.57 -8.18
N VAL A 60 -2.61 -11.69 -8.70
CA VAL A 60 -2.98 -10.64 -9.68
C VAL A 60 -1.97 -10.57 -10.81
N GLY A 61 -2.33 -9.94 -11.94
CA GLY A 61 -1.42 -9.75 -13.07
C GLY A 61 -0.27 -8.79 -12.74
N ARG A 62 0.84 -8.88 -13.50
CA ARG A 62 2.06 -8.05 -13.32
C ARG A 62 1.76 -6.55 -13.18
N ASN A 63 0.93 -6.03 -14.08
CA ASN A 63 0.56 -4.60 -14.14
C ASN A 63 -0.45 -4.18 -13.05
N MET A 64 -1.07 -5.15 -12.37
CA MET A 64 -1.98 -4.87 -11.28
C MET A 64 -1.25 -4.68 -9.95
N VAL A 65 -0.05 -5.24 -9.77
CA VAL A 65 0.72 -5.08 -8.52
C VAL A 65 1.06 -3.62 -8.24
N PRO A 66 1.59 -2.82 -9.21
CA PRO A 66 1.84 -1.40 -8.98
C PRO A 66 0.56 -0.61 -8.67
N ALA A 67 -0.56 -0.93 -9.35
CA ALA A 67 -1.84 -0.29 -9.11
C ALA A 67 -2.43 -0.61 -7.73
N MET A 68 -2.31 -1.87 -7.29
CA MET A 68 -2.68 -2.32 -5.95
C MET A 68 -1.93 -1.54 -4.87
N ARG A 69 -0.60 -1.43 -5.02
CA ARG A 69 0.24 -0.62 -4.13
C ARG A 69 -0.19 0.85 -4.14
N HIS A 70 -0.42 1.43 -5.32
CA HIS A 70 -0.83 2.82 -5.47
C HIS A 70 -2.12 3.11 -4.66
N TRP A 71 -3.17 2.30 -4.85
CA TRP A 71 -4.43 2.49 -4.14
C TRP A 71 -4.31 2.27 -2.64
N ALA A 72 -3.52 1.28 -2.19
CA ALA A 72 -3.30 1.05 -0.77
C ALA A 72 -2.65 2.27 -0.07
N MET A 73 -1.74 2.99 -0.76
CA MET A 73 -1.16 4.23 -0.24
C MET A 73 -2.11 5.42 -0.36
N ALA A 74 -2.77 5.59 -1.52
CA ALA A 74 -3.66 6.71 -1.78
C ALA A 74 -4.87 6.73 -0.84
N CYS A 75 -5.40 5.56 -0.48
CA CYS A 75 -6.49 5.40 0.49
C CYS A 75 -6.02 5.38 1.94
N GLY A 76 -4.71 5.57 2.20
CA GLY A 76 -4.16 5.63 3.55
C GLY A 76 -4.23 4.30 4.30
N ILE A 77 -4.28 3.16 3.62
CA ILE A 77 -4.19 1.83 4.25
C ILE A 77 -2.74 1.51 4.63
N LEU A 78 -1.81 1.91 3.76
CA LEU A 78 -0.37 1.80 3.95
C LEU A 78 0.28 3.18 3.89
N ARG A 79 1.41 3.34 4.56
CA ARG A 79 2.29 4.49 4.42
C ARG A 79 3.71 4.06 4.07
N PRO A 80 4.41 4.78 3.17
CA PRO A 80 5.83 4.56 2.94
C PRO A 80 6.66 5.08 4.13
N ILE A 81 7.77 4.40 4.43
CA ILE A 81 8.79 4.81 5.41
C ILE A 81 10.19 4.65 4.79
N GLY A 82 11.15 5.46 5.25
CA GLY A 82 12.53 5.40 4.78
C GLY A 82 12.75 6.11 3.43
N ASP A 83 13.43 5.43 2.50
CA ASP A 83 13.88 5.99 1.22
C ASP A 83 12.70 6.43 0.33
N THR A 84 12.82 7.58 -0.34
CA THR A 84 11.72 8.15 -1.15
C THR A 84 11.49 7.44 -2.48
N ARG A 85 12.50 6.76 -3.02
CA ARG A 85 12.45 6.00 -4.28
C ARG A 85 12.02 4.56 -4.05
N ASN A 86 12.58 3.90 -3.05
CA ASN A 86 12.27 2.51 -2.70
C ASN A 86 11.93 2.38 -1.21
N PRO A 87 10.77 2.91 -0.79
CA PRO A 87 10.37 2.88 0.61
C PRO A 87 10.00 1.47 1.06
N ASP A 88 10.22 1.20 2.33
CA ASP A 88 9.48 0.17 3.06
C ASP A 88 8.07 0.67 3.35
N TYR A 89 7.18 -0.24 3.73
CA TYR A 89 5.77 0.03 3.98
C TYR A 89 5.41 -0.28 5.42
N GLN A 90 4.53 0.54 5.98
CA GLN A 90 3.93 0.32 7.28
C GLN A 90 2.40 0.41 7.18
N THR A 91 1.71 -0.43 7.94
CA THR A 91 0.27 -0.32 8.15
C THR A 91 -0.06 0.98 8.89
N THR A 92 -1.11 1.68 8.44
CA THR A 92 -1.61 2.88 9.11
C THR A 92 -2.60 2.53 10.22
N GLU A 93 -2.95 3.51 11.06
CA GLU A 93 -4.02 3.35 12.05
C GLU A 93 -5.36 3.04 11.39
N VAL A 94 -5.70 3.71 10.29
CA VAL A 94 -6.92 3.45 9.50
C VAL A 94 -6.92 2.02 8.96
N GLY A 95 -5.80 1.57 8.37
CA GLY A 95 -5.69 0.21 7.88
C GLY A 95 -5.90 -0.84 8.98
N ARG A 96 -5.33 -0.61 10.17
CA ARG A 96 -5.51 -1.53 11.32
C ARG A 96 -6.95 -1.51 11.85
N LEU A 97 -7.57 -0.34 11.94
CA LEU A 97 -8.96 -0.19 12.37
C LEU A 97 -9.93 -1.00 11.50
N ILE A 98 -9.64 -1.07 10.19
CA ILE A 98 -10.46 -1.75 9.20
C ILE A 98 -10.11 -3.24 9.08
N PHE A 99 -8.83 -3.63 9.05
CA PHE A 99 -8.43 -4.97 8.59
C PHE A 99 -7.70 -5.85 9.60
N GLU A 100 -7.37 -5.37 10.80
CA GLU A 100 -6.78 -6.24 11.85
C GLU A 100 -7.80 -7.32 12.30
N ASP A 101 -7.33 -8.41 12.90
CA ASP A 101 -8.19 -9.57 13.23
C ASP A 101 -9.35 -9.25 14.20
N ALA A 102 -9.22 -8.19 15.00
CA ALA A 102 -10.25 -7.65 15.89
C ALA A 102 -10.89 -6.35 15.36
N SER A 103 -10.81 -6.11 14.05
CA SER A 103 -11.32 -4.91 13.40
C SER A 103 -12.84 -4.88 13.33
N ARG A 104 -13.37 -3.69 13.03
CA ARG A 104 -14.81 -3.46 12.91
C ARG A 104 -15.39 -3.97 11.60
N ASP A 105 -14.56 -4.09 10.58
CA ASP A 105 -15.00 -4.41 9.23
C ASP A 105 -13.89 -5.07 8.38
N PRO A 106 -13.47 -6.29 8.75
CA PRO A 106 -12.37 -6.99 8.06
C PRO A 106 -12.65 -7.27 6.58
N TYR A 107 -13.90 -7.06 6.15
CA TYR A 107 -14.42 -7.35 4.83
C TYR A 107 -15.14 -6.16 4.18
N LEU A 108 -14.84 -4.89 4.53
CA LEU A 108 -15.39 -3.66 3.91
C LEU A 108 -16.85 -3.72 3.37
#